data_AF-A0A177BVU3-F1
#
_entry.id   AF-A0A177BVU3-F1
#
_cell.length_a   1.000
_cell.length_b   1.000
_cell.length_c   1.000
_cell.angle_alpha   90.00
_cell.angle_beta   90.00
_cell.angle_gamma   90.00
#
_symmetry.space_group_name_H-M   'P 1'
#
loop_
_entity.id
_entity.type
_entity.pdbx_description
1 polymer ?
#
loop_
_entity_poly.entity_id
_entity_poly.type
_entity_poly.pdbx_seq_one_letter_code
_entity_poly.pdbx_strand_id
1 'polypeptide(L)'
;LAPTLISAHGKVAAVVGDAGGNGTALGIQGGIVPGPGKNKVTEVDTTVFGKTNIATNGLGKTTGQGKNTVAMVVATMDQSGATLPQVSDGGSISGTFHVVTTDGAGPVQAMIDTTGTGAFASGVQANVVTDVPGNKGNIKPSGKVPRGLSFVALRARNLVARASNVNMDFPIDIAVPAGTTCTGSMAGLQNVCLMKIANSNNAGPFGGVIAFQMAGTAAGNTTA
;
A
#
# COMPACT_ATOMS: atom_id res chain seq x y z
N LEU A 1 -12.69 18.17 19.67
CA LEU A 1 -11.25 18.02 19.32
C LEU A 1 -11.19 17.65 17.84
N ALA A 2 -10.90 18.63 16.97
CA ALA A 2 -10.79 18.38 15.54
C ALA A 2 -9.63 17.40 15.27
N PRO A 3 -9.80 16.37 14.42
CA PRO A 3 -8.66 15.57 14.00
C PRO A 3 -7.71 16.53 13.29
N THR A 4 -6.48 16.60 13.80
CA THR A 4 -5.37 17.27 13.13
C THR A 4 -5.38 16.82 11.68
N LEU A 5 -5.42 17.78 10.75
CA LEU A 5 -5.31 17.54 9.31
C LEU A 5 -4.23 16.47 9.09
N ILE A 6 -4.65 15.26 8.72
CA ILE A 6 -3.76 14.21 8.23
C ILE A 6 -3.22 14.83 6.95
N SER A 7 -2.02 15.38 7.00
CA SER A 7 -1.33 16.00 5.87
C SER A 7 -0.19 15.08 5.48
N ALA A 8 -0.47 13.78 5.45
CA ALA A 8 0.54 12.75 5.40
C ALA A 8 0.04 11.61 4.53
N HIS A 9 0.66 11.41 3.36
CA HIS A 9 0.05 10.60 2.32
C HIS A 9 1.04 9.89 1.43
N GLY A 10 0.89 8.57 1.36
CA GLY A 10 1.68 7.65 0.56
C GLY A 10 0.84 6.44 0.19
N LYS A 11 0.81 6.07 -1.10
CA LYS A 11 -0.09 5.04 -1.62
C LYS A 11 0.63 4.07 -2.55
N VAL A 12 0.20 2.81 -2.57
CA VAL A 12 0.64 1.83 -3.57
C VAL A 12 -0.16 2.10 -4.85
N ALA A 13 0.48 2.74 -5.82
CA ALA A 13 -0.20 3.29 -7.00
C ALA A 13 -0.44 2.25 -8.08
N ALA A 14 0.54 1.35 -8.29
CA ALA A 14 0.46 0.26 -9.25
C ALA A 14 1.40 -0.87 -8.83
N VAL A 15 1.02 -2.11 -9.11
CA VAL A 15 1.83 -3.31 -8.86
C VAL A 15 1.64 -4.32 -9.99
N VAL A 16 2.69 -5.12 -10.21
CA VAL A 16 2.78 -6.20 -11.19
C VAL A 16 3.41 -7.40 -10.49
N GLY A 17 2.86 -8.59 -10.70
CA GLY A 17 3.46 -9.82 -10.21
C GLY A 17 4.55 -10.31 -11.17
N ASP A 18 5.50 -11.09 -10.67
CA ASP A 18 6.59 -11.64 -11.49
C ASP A 18 6.11 -12.52 -12.65
N ALA A 19 4.92 -13.12 -12.52
CA ALA A 19 4.25 -13.87 -13.59
C ALA A 19 3.23 -13.03 -14.39
N GLY A 20 3.25 -11.70 -14.24
CA GLY A 20 2.40 -10.75 -14.95
C GLY A 20 1.17 -10.30 -14.14
N GLY A 21 0.16 -9.77 -14.86
CA GLY A 21 -1.02 -9.16 -14.24
C GLY A 21 -0.73 -7.81 -13.58
N ASN A 22 -1.78 -7.03 -13.31
CA ASN A 22 -1.66 -5.67 -12.80
C ASN A 22 -2.64 -5.45 -11.65
N GLY A 23 -2.29 -4.56 -10.73
CA GLY A 23 -3.18 -4.13 -9.65
C GLY A 23 -2.85 -2.76 -9.10
N THR A 24 -3.75 -2.24 -8.28
CA THR A 24 -3.58 -1.06 -7.43
C THR A 24 -3.99 -1.41 -6.00
N ALA A 25 -3.75 -0.52 -5.03
CA ALA A 25 -4.30 -0.71 -3.69
C ALA A 25 -5.84 -0.55 -3.67
N LEU A 26 -6.49 -1.21 -2.71
CA LEU A 26 -7.90 -1.00 -2.39
C LEU A 26 -8.18 0.46 -2.04
N GLY A 27 -9.30 0.98 -2.54
CA GLY A 27 -9.75 2.35 -2.26
C GLY A 27 -9.05 3.44 -3.08
N ILE A 28 -8.15 3.06 -4.00
CA ILE A 28 -7.57 3.97 -5.00
C ILE A 28 -8.63 4.29 -6.07
N GLN A 29 -8.76 5.55 -6.47
CA GLN A 29 -9.72 6.02 -7.48
C GLN A 29 -9.06 6.30 -8.85
N GLY A 30 -7.81 5.89 -9.02
CA GLY A 30 -7.09 5.95 -10.31
C GLY A 30 -6.88 7.37 -10.84
N GLY A 31 -6.98 7.55 -12.16
CA GLY A 31 -6.75 8.82 -12.84
C GLY A 31 -7.76 9.94 -12.55
N ILE A 32 -8.78 9.68 -11.72
CA ILE A 32 -9.76 10.68 -11.29
C ILE A 32 -9.13 11.63 -10.24
N VAL A 33 -8.10 11.18 -9.54
CA VAL A 33 -7.40 11.96 -8.51
C VAL A 33 -6.17 12.62 -9.11
N PRO A 34 -6.12 13.96 -9.20
CA PRO A 34 -4.95 14.66 -9.73
C PRO A 34 -3.68 14.27 -8.95
N GLY A 35 -2.58 14.01 -9.65
CA GLY A 35 -1.27 13.79 -9.01
C GLY A 35 -0.79 15.02 -8.25
N PRO A 36 -0.70 16.19 -8.92
CA PRO A 36 -0.40 17.47 -8.25
C PRO A 36 -1.67 18.28 -7.94
N GLY A 37 -1.71 18.96 -6.79
CA GLY A 37 -2.84 19.80 -6.42
C GLY A 37 -2.96 20.05 -4.92
N LYS A 38 -4.08 20.63 -4.49
CA LYS A 38 -4.38 20.78 -3.06
C LYS A 38 -4.57 19.39 -2.46
N ASN A 39 -3.87 19.13 -1.37
CA ASN A 39 -3.99 17.97 -0.49
C ASN A 39 -5.41 17.36 -0.43
N LYS A 40 -6.44 18.15 -0.10
CA LYS A 40 -7.86 17.72 -0.06
C LYS A 40 -8.45 17.14 -1.36
N VAL A 41 -7.75 17.26 -2.49
CA VAL A 41 -8.14 16.81 -3.83
C VAL A 41 -7.24 15.66 -4.29
N THR A 42 -5.96 15.64 -3.91
CA THR A 42 -4.96 14.65 -4.35
C THR A 42 -4.79 13.47 -3.40
N GLU A 43 -5.30 13.59 -2.17
CA GLU A 43 -5.04 12.67 -1.06
C GLU A 43 -6.21 11.73 -0.75
N VAL A 44 -7.32 11.86 -1.47
CA VAL A 44 -8.55 11.08 -1.20
C VAL A 44 -8.35 9.57 -1.30
N ASP A 45 -7.30 9.15 -2.01
CA ASP A 45 -6.94 7.76 -2.32
C ASP A 45 -5.95 7.12 -1.36
N THR A 46 -5.39 7.87 -0.41
CA THR A 46 -4.40 7.27 0.48
C THR A 46 -5.07 6.42 1.54
N THR A 47 -4.65 5.16 1.64
CA THR A 47 -5.08 4.31 2.73
C THR A 47 -4.33 4.67 4.01
N VAL A 48 -5.09 4.94 5.07
CA VAL A 48 -4.59 5.15 6.43
C VAL A 48 -4.98 3.96 7.31
N PHE A 49 -4.01 3.41 8.02
CA PHE A 49 -4.23 2.35 9.00
C PHE A 49 -4.30 2.90 10.42
N GLY A 50 -4.93 2.15 11.34
CA GLY A 50 -5.08 2.59 12.74
C GLY A 50 -3.88 2.30 13.63
N LYS A 51 -2.91 1.49 13.18
CA LYS A 51 -1.78 0.99 13.99
C LYS A 51 -0.51 0.90 13.15
N THR A 52 0.62 1.32 13.71
CA THR A 52 1.95 1.27 13.09
C THR A 52 2.54 -0.13 13.01
N ASN A 53 2.06 -1.06 13.84
CA ASN A 53 2.39 -2.47 13.69
C ASN A 53 1.68 -3.03 12.45
N ILE A 54 2.47 -3.48 11.46
CA ILE A 54 1.98 -4.04 10.20
C ILE A 54 1.09 -5.27 10.41
N ALA A 55 1.43 -6.14 11.37
CA ALA A 55 0.74 -7.39 11.71
C ALA A 55 -0.53 -7.11 12.54
N THR A 56 -1.41 -6.28 11.99
CA THR A 56 -2.69 -5.90 12.59
C THR A 56 -3.78 -5.98 11.54
N ASN A 57 -4.91 -6.57 11.92
CA ASN A 57 -6.04 -6.82 11.03
C ASN A 57 -6.67 -5.53 10.50
N GLY A 58 -7.31 -5.65 9.33
CA GLY A 58 -8.09 -4.60 8.68
C GLY A 58 -7.42 -4.03 7.44
N LEU A 59 -8.27 -3.53 6.54
CA LEU A 59 -7.89 -3.07 5.20
C LEU A 59 -7.59 -1.57 5.13
N GLY A 60 -7.64 -0.88 6.26
CA GLY A 60 -7.52 0.58 6.33
C GLY A 60 -8.75 1.30 5.81
N LYS A 61 -8.61 2.62 5.62
CA LYS A 61 -9.64 3.48 5.04
C LYS A 61 -8.99 4.59 4.22
N THR A 62 -9.67 5.05 3.19
CA THR A 62 -9.31 6.26 2.46
C THR A 62 -10.28 7.39 2.81
N THR A 63 -9.90 8.63 2.53
CA THR A 63 -10.79 9.79 2.75
C THR A 63 -11.90 9.82 1.70
N GLY A 64 -11.62 9.38 0.47
CA GLY A 64 -12.58 9.38 -0.64
C GLY A 64 -13.61 8.25 -0.58
N GLN A 65 -13.19 7.04 -0.22
CA GLN A 65 -14.04 5.84 -0.26
C GLN A 65 -14.42 5.29 1.13
N GLY A 66 -13.93 5.91 2.21
CA GLY A 66 -14.17 5.44 3.56
C GLY A 66 -13.45 4.11 3.83
N LYS A 67 -14.09 3.21 4.58
CA LYS A 67 -13.46 1.94 4.99
C LYS A 67 -13.23 1.03 3.79
N ASN A 68 -11.99 0.58 3.61
CA ASN A 68 -11.68 -0.38 2.55
C ASN A 68 -12.33 -1.73 2.83
N THR A 69 -12.83 -2.38 1.79
CA THR A 69 -13.46 -3.71 1.85
C THR A 69 -12.90 -4.61 0.76
N VAL A 70 -13.00 -5.93 0.94
CA VAL A 70 -12.59 -6.91 -0.08
C VAL A 70 -13.39 -6.73 -1.38
N ALA A 71 -14.62 -6.24 -1.31
CA ALA A 71 -15.44 -5.96 -2.49
C ALA A 71 -14.82 -4.89 -3.42
N MET A 72 -13.92 -4.03 -2.89
CA MET A 72 -13.23 -3.02 -3.70
C MET A 72 -12.21 -3.60 -4.68
N VAL A 73 -11.90 -4.90 -4.61
CA VAL A 73 -11.01 -5.57 -5.57
C VAL A 73 -11.55 -5.50 -6.99
N VAL A 74 -12.88 -5.51 -7.17
CA VAL A 74 -13.51 -5.34 -8.49
C VAL A 74 -13.13 -3.98 -9.09
N ALA A 75 -13.24 -2.91 -8.30
CA ALA A 75 -12.86 -1.57 -8.74
C ALA A 75 -11.35 -1.45 -9.03
N THR A 76 -10.50 -2.16 -8.27
CA THR A 76 -9.06 -2.26 -8.55
C THR A 76 -8.79 -2.92 -9.89
N MET A 77 -9.50 -3.99 -10.23
CA MET A 77 -9.39 -4.68 -11.52
C MET A 77 -9.91 -3.82 -12.67
N ASP A 78 -11.01 -3.09 -12.48
CA ASP A 78 -11.53 -2.16 -13.50
C ASP A 78 -10.50 -1.07 -13.87
N GLN A 79 -9.65 -0.67 -12.90
CA GLN A 79 -8.60 0.33 -13.12
C GLN A 79 -7.31 -0.24 -13.71
N SER A 80 -6.98 -1.50 -13.41
CA SER A 80 -5.65 -2.07 -13.67
C SER A 80 -5.65 -3.13 -14.78
N GLY A 81 -6.82 -3.65 -15.13
CA GLY A 81 -7.02 -4.81 -15.98
C GLY A 81 -7.63 -5.99 -15.21
N ALA A 82 -8.26 -6.91 -15.95
CA ALA A 82 -9.00 -8.04 -15.38
C ALA A 82 -8.12 -9.11 -14.69
N THR A 83 -6.81 -9.06 -14.89
CA THR A 83 -5.88 -10.04 -14.31
C THR A 83 -5.15 -9.41 -13.14
N LEU A 84 -5.45 -9.87 -11.92
CA LEU A 84 -4.69 -9.52 -10.71
C LEU A 84 -3.19 -9.85 -10.88
N PRO A 85 -2.29 -9.20 -10.13
CA PRO A 85 -0.88 -9.56 -10.08
C PRO A 85 -0.72 -11.07 -9.84
N GLN A 86 -0.03 -11.75 -10.74
CA GLN A 86 0.23 -13.18 -10.70
C GLN A 86 1.62 -13.42 -10.13
N VAL A 87 1.72 -14.22 -9.07
CA VAL A 87 2.97 -14.45 -8.34
C VAL A 87 3.37 -15.91 -8.39
N SER A 88 4.59 -16.21 -8.85
CA SER A 88 5.11 -17.58 -8.82
C SER A 88 5.51 -18.00 -7.40
N ASP A 89 5.74 -19.29 -7.16
CA ASP A 89 6.20 -19.75 -5.84
C ASP A 89 7.59 -19.19 -5.51
N GLY A 90 7.69 -18.40 -4.43
CA GLY A 90 8.90 -17.65 -4.10
C GLY A 90 9.15 -16.43 -4.99
N GLY A 91 8.17 -16.02 -5.79
CA GLY A 91 8.22 -14.88 -6.70
C GLY A 91 8.15 -13.52 -6.02
N SER A 92 7.80 -12.49 -6.77
CA SER A 92 7.76 -11.11 -6.25
C SER A 92 6.62 -10.27 -6.81
N ILE A 93 6.38 -9.17 -6.11
CA ILE A 93 5.48 -8.10 -6.54
C ILE A 93 6.31 -6.83 -6.63
N SER A 94 6.45 -6.32 -7.85
CA SER A 94 7.11 -5.04 -8.13
C SER A 94 6.06 -3.96 -8.39
N GLY A 95 6.38 -2.70 -8.12
CA GLY A 95 5.43 -1.63 -8.33
C GLY A 95 5.94 -0.23 -8.01
N THR A 96 4.99 0.67 -7.86
CA THR A 96 5.23 2.08 -7.57
C THR A 96 4.51 2.50 -6.30
N PHE A 97 5.27 3.06 -5.37
CA PHE A 97 4.74 3.74 -4.20
C PHE A 97 4.80 5.26 -4.44
N HIS A 98 3.63 5.88 -4.51
CA HIS A 98 3.50 7.31 -4.74
C HIS A 98 3.43 8.05 -3.40
N VAL A 99 4.40 8.91 -3.15
CA VAL A 99 4.51 9.74 -1.95
C VAL A 99 3.99 11.14 -2.27
N VAL A 100 2.82 11.47 -1.73
CA VAL A 100 2.18 12.78 -1.94
C VAL A 100 2.83 13.83 -1.05
N THR A 101 3.12 13.49 0.21
CA THR A 101 3.75 14.40 1.17
C THR A 101 4.98 13.76 1.83
N THR A 102 5.89 14.61 2.32
CA THR A 102 7.18 14.18 2.88
C THR A 102 7.09 13.16 4.02
N ASP A 103 5.93 12.96 4.64
CA ASP A 103 5.67 12.05 5.74
C ASP A 103 4.78 10.85 5.37
N GLY A 104 4.49 10.68 4.08
CA GLY A 104 3.93 9.46 3.51
C GLY A 104 4.96 8.43 3.06
N ALA A 105 6.25 8.73 3.19
CA ALA A 105 7.34 7.92 2.63
C ALA A 105 7.65 6.66 3.45
N GLY A 106 8.77 5.99 3.16
CA GLY A 106 9.14 4.74 3.82
C GLY A 106 10.01 4.89 5.08
N PRO A 107 10.70 3.81 5.50
CA PRO A 107 10.62 2.46 4.93
C PRO A 107 9.22 1.86 5.10
N VAL A 108 8.81 0.97 4.19
CA VAL A 108 7.55 0.22 4.29
C VAL A 108 7.77 -1.21 4.79
N GLN A 109 6.71 -1.81 5.30
CA GLN A 109 6.64 -3.21 5.67
C GLN A 109 5.52 -3.88 4.89
N ALA A 110 5.66 -5.18 4.63
CA ALA A 110 4.68 -5.96 3.89
C ALA A 110 4.21 -7.19 4.69
N MET A 111 2.90 -7.40 4.76
CA MET A 111 2.28 -8.55 5.43
C MET A 111 1.22 -9.17 4.53
N ILE A 112 1.30 -10.47 4.33
CA ILE A 112 0.38 -11.27 3.51
C ILE A 112 -0.67 -11.90 4.42
N ASP A 113 -1.93 -11.70 4.09
CA ASP A 113 -3.05 -12.49 4.57
C ASP A 113 -3.44 -13.52 3.50
N THR A 114 -3.19 -14.79 3.81
CA THR A 114 -3.48 -15.92 2.92
C THR A 114 -4.97 -16.22 2.79
N THR A 115 -5.80 -15.76 3.72
CA THR A 115 -7.25 -15.99 3.69
C THR A 115 -8.01 -14.98 2.85
N GLY A 116 -7.37 -13.86 2.48
CA GLY A 116 -7.99 -12.78 1.71
C GLY A 116 -9.09 -12.00 2.45
N THR A 117 -9.09 -12.01 3.79
CA THR A 117 -10.15 -11.40 4.62
C THR A 117 -9.70 -10.12 5.35
N GLY A 118 -8.41 -9.80 5.30
CA GLY A 118 -7.76 -8.73 6.08
C GLY A 118 -7.20 -9.20 7.43
N ALA A 119 -6.94 -10.49 7.60
CA ALA A 119 -6.44 -11.15 8.82
C ALA A 119 -4.90 -11.09 8.97
N PHE A 120 -4.30 -9.91 8.80
CA PHE A 120 -2.83 -9.73 8.80
C PHE A 120 -2.12 -10.05 10.13
N ALA A 121 -2.83 -10.12 11.26
CA ALA A 121 -2.22 -10.47 12.55
C ALA A 121 -1.73 -11.92 12.60
N SER A 122 -2.36 -12.82 11.84
CA SER A 122 -1.95 -14.21 11.63
C SER A 122 -1.30 -14.43 10.26
N GLY A 123 -0.93 -13.35 9.58
CA GLY A 123 -0.38 -13.41 8.23
C GLY A 123 1.05 -13.91 8.18
N VAL A 124 1.64 -13.83 6.99
CA VAL A 124 3.06 -14.10 6.75
C VAL A 124 3.75 -12.79 6.36
N GLN A 125 4.88 -12.47 6.99
CA GLN A 125 5.63 -11.26 6.63
C GLN A 125 6.36 -11.47 5.30
N ALA A 126 6.20 -10.53 4.37
CA ALA A 126 6.91 -10.52 3.10
C ALA A 126 8.16 -9.62 3.18
N ASN A 127 9.19 -9.93 2.40
CA ASN A 127 10.44 -9.19 2.44
C ASN A 127 10.41 -8.05 1.41
N VAL A 128 10.58 -6.81 1.87
CA VAL A 128 10.70 -5.64 0.97
C VAL A 128 12.15 -5.55 0.49
N VAL A 129 12.38 -5.91 -0.78
CA VAL A 129 13.70 -5.98 -1.42
C VAL A 129 14.14 -4.59 -1.88
N THR A 130 13.24 -3.89 -2.60
CA THR A 130 13.41 -2.49 -2.96
C THR A 130 12.40 -1.68 -2.15
N ASP A 131 12.90 -0.78 -1.30
CA ASP A 131 12.08 -0.04 -0.34
C ASP A 131 11.96 1.44 -0.70
N VAL A 132 10.88 2.05 -0.24
CA VAL A 132 10.65 3.49 -0.33
C VAL A 132 11.63 4.19 0.61
N PRO A 133 12.40 5.19 0.14
CA PRO A 133 13.31 5.91 1.01
C PRO A 133 12.54 6.59 2.14
N GLY A 134 13.09 6.56 3.34
CA GLY A 134 12.62 7.40 4.42
C GLY A 134 13.18 6.99 5.78
N ASN A 135 12.72 7.69 6.81
CA ASN A 135 13.01 7.41 8.20
C ASN A 135 11.73 7.62 9.01
N LYS A 136 11.15 6.53 9.55
CA LYS A 136 9.85 6.53 10.25
C LYS A 136 8.73 7.20 9.44
N GLY A 137 8.71 6.95 8.14
CA GLY A 137 7.73 7.53 7.21
C GLY A 137 8.15 8.83 6.56
N ASN A 138 9.37 9.34 6.80
CA ASN A 138 9.73 10.71 6.44
C ASN A 138 10.90 10.85 5.47
N ILE A 139 10.76 11.77 4.51
CA ILE A 139 11.77 12.28 3.59
C ILE A 139 11.88 13.81 3.67
N LYS A 140 12.94 14.37 3.10
CA LYS A 140 13.03 15.82 2.83
C LYS A 140 12.21 16.15 1.57
N PRO A 141 11.83 17.42 1.34
CA PRO A 141 11.22 17.84 0.08
C PRO A 141 12.04 17.49 -1.18
N SER A 142 13.34 17.25 -1.02
CA SER A 142 14.24 16.79 -2.08
C SER A 142 14.22 15.27 -2.34
N GLY A 143 13.30 14.51 -1.72
CA GLY A 143 13.24 13.04 -1.84
C GLY A 143 14.27 12.29 -0.99
N LYS A 144 15.23 12.99 -0.38
CA LYS A 144 16.32 12.36 0.38
C LYS A 144 15.90 12.03 1.82
N VAL A 145 16.42 10.91 2.34
CA VAL A 145 16.23 10.52 3.75
C VAL A 145 16.79 11.60 4.69
N PRO A 146 16.04 12.03 5.73
CA PRO A 146 16.52 13.02 6.68
C PRO A 146 17.65 12.44 7.54
N ARG A 147 18.87 12.93 7.32
CA ARG A 147 20.04 12.64 8.16
C ARG A 147 20.31 13.85 9.05
N GLY A 148 20.18 13.68 10.37
CA GLY A 148 20.48 14.70 11.38
C GLY A 148 19.46 14.82 12.50
N LEU A 149 19.93 14.77 13.75
CA LEU A 149 19.12 14.95 14.97
C LEU A 149 18.38 16.29 15.00
N SER A 150 18.95 17.33 14.41
CA SER A 150 18.38 18.68 14.39
C SER A 150 17.06 18.77 13.63
N PHE A 151 16.92 18.13 12.46
CA PHE A 151 15.64 18.12 11.74
C PHE A 151 14.56 17.35 12.51
N VAL A 152 14.94 16.20 13.08
CA VAL A 152 14.04 15.37 13.91
C VAL A 152 13.61 16.14 15.17
N ALA A 153 14.55 16.81 15.83
CA ALA A 153 14.31 17.60 17.03
C ALA A 153 13.44 18.84 16.75
N LEU A 154 13.72 19.58 15.67
CA LEU A 154 12.90 20.72 15.24
C LEU A 154 11.46 20.27 14.94
N ARG A 155 11.29 19.12 14.29
CA ARG A 155 9.98 18.58 13.93
C ARG A 155 9.21 18.05 15.14
N ALA A 156 9.89 17.37 16.08
CA ALA A 156 9.32 16.97 17.36
C ALA A 156 8.86 18.17 18.20
N ARG A 157 9.50 19.33 18.03
CA ARG A 157 9.16 20.59 18.71
C ARG A 157 8.19 21.48 17.92
N ASN A 158 7.60 20.99 16.82
CA ASN A 158 6.72 21.75 15.90
C ASN A 158 7.36 23.05 15.35
N LEU A 159 8.70 23.14 15.28
CA LEU A 159 9.44 24.31 14.78
C LEU A 159 9.65 24.28 13.26
N VAL A 160 9.21 23.22 12.60
CA VAL A 160 9.19 23.06 11.13
C VAL A 160 7.86 22.44 10.71
N ALA A 161 7.42 22.73 9.47
CA ALA A 161 6.19 22.18 8.93
C ALA A 161 6.16 20.65 9.07
N ARG A 162 5.01 20.12 9.52
CA ARG A 162 4.84 18.67 9.71
C ARG A 162 5.03 17.93 8.39
N ALA A 163 4.56 18.46 7.29
CA ALA A 163 4.72 17.84 5.98
C ALA A 163 4.78 18.89 4.87
N SER A 164 5.41 18.52 3.76
CA SER A 164 5.39 19.28 2.50
C SER A 164 4.93 18.37 1.38
N ASN A 165 4.14 18.89 0.46
CA ASN A 165 3.75 18.15 -0.75
C ASN A 165 4.99 17.95 -1.65
N VAL A 166 5.18 16.73 -2.16
CA VAL A 166 6.36 16.33 -2.94
C VAL A 166 6.01 15.55 -4.22
N ASN A 167 4.88 14.82 -4.24
CA ASN A 167 4.40 13.99 -5.35
C ASN A 167 5.53 13.25 -6.08
N MET A 168 6.15 12.29 -5.39
CA MET A 168 7.27 11.51 -5.90
C MET A 168 6.90 10.04 -5.99
N ASP A 169 7.31 9.40 -7.09
CA ASP A 169 7.19 7.96 -7.26
C ASP A 169 8.49 7.27 -6.88
N PHE A 170 8.37 6.20 -6.08
CA PHE A 170 9.48 5.34 -5.73
C PHE A 170 9.18 3.91 -6.13
N PRO A 171 10.15 3.19 -6.73
CA PRO A 171 9.97 1.78 -7.01
C PRO A 171 9.89 1.01 -5.70
N ILE A 172 9.05 -0.01 -5.68
CA ILE A 172 9.01 -1.01 -4.61
C ILE A 172 9.10 -2.40 -5.22
N ASP A 173 9.76 -3.31 -4.53
CA ASP A 173 9.80 -4.73 -4.88
C ASP A 173 9.72 -5.56 -3.62
N ILE A 174 8.78 -6.51 -3.59
CA ILE A 174 8.43 -7.27 -2.41
C ILE A 174 8.46 -8.75 -2.77
N ALA A 175 9.38 -9.49 -2.16
CA ALA A 175 9.48 -10.93 -2.32
C ALA A 175 8.38 -11.63 -1.51
N VAL A 176 7.62 -12.48 -2.18
CA VAL A 176 6.62 -13.36 -1.58
C VAL A 176 7.34 -14.62 -1.10
N PRO A 177 7.21 -15.03 0.18
CA PRO A 177 7.88 -16.23 0.68
C PRO A 177 7.49 -17.48 -0.10
N ALA A 178 8.45 -18.36 -0.37
CA ALA A 178 8.18 -19.67 -0.96
C ALA A 178 7.23 -20.49 -0.07
N GLY A 179 6.39 -21.31 -0.68
CA GLY A 179 5.31 -22.05 -0.04
C GLY A 179 4.07 -21.23 0.31
N THR A 180 4.00 -19.95 -0.08
CA THR A 180 2.80 -19.12 0.17
C THR A 180 1.61 -19.71 -0.58
N THR A 181 0.59 -20.13 0.18
CA THR A 181 -0.66 -20.66 -0.37
C THR A 181 -1.81 -19.74 0.01
N CYS A 182 -2.52 -19.25 -1.00
CA CYS A 182 -3.68 -18.38 -0.82
C CYS A 182 -4.97 -19.21 -0.87
N THR A 183 -5.91 -18.92 0.02
CA THR A 183 -7.24 -19.56 0.07
C THR A 183 -8.38 -18.57 -0.09
N GLY A 184 -8.07 -17.27 -0.21
CA GLY A 184 -9.06 -16.24 -0.41
C GLY A 184 -9.79 -16.36 -1.75
N SER A 185 -11.04 -15.93 -1.74
CA SER A 185 -11.92 -15.83 -2.90
C SER A 185 -12.49 -14.41 -2.98
N MET A 186 -12.29 -13.75 -4.11
CA MET A 186 -12.79 -12.39 -4.36
C MET A 186 -12.85 -12.09 -5.85
N ALA A 187 -13.81 -11.27 -6.27
CA ALA A 187 -14.02 -10.91 -7.68
C ALA A 187 -14.13 -12.12 -8.64
N GLY A 188 -14.65 -13.26 -8.16
CA GLY A 188 -14.76 -14.50 -8.94
C GLY A 188 -13.45 -15.28 -9.10
N LEU A 189 -12.35 -14.79 -8.51
CA LEU A 189 -11.04 -15.43 -8.53
C LEU A 189 -10.79 -16.22 -7.24
N GLN A 190 -10.11 -17.35 -7.39
CA GLN A 190 -9.68 -18.22 -6.30
C GLN A 190 -8.17 -18.08 -6.07
N ASN A 191 -7.69 -18.56 -4.92
CA ASN A 191 -6.27 -18.52 -4.55
C ASN A 191 -5.73 -17.08 -4.51
N VAL A 192 -6.55 -16.17 -3.99
CA VAL A 192 -6.20 -14.76 -3.86
C VAL A 192 -5.74 -14.47 -2.43
N CYS A 193 -4.59 -13.83 -2.31
CA CYS A 193 -4.09 -13.27 -1.07
C CYS A 193 -4.32 -11.76 -1.05
N LEU A 194 -4.31 -11.20 0.15
CA LEU A 194 -4.16 -9.76 0.34
C LEU A 194 -2.77 -9.47 0.88
N MET A 195 -2.11 -8.43 0.38
CA MET A 195 -0.86 -7.93 0.94
C MET A 195 -1.04 -6.50 1.43
N LYS A 196 -0.84 -6.29 2.74
CA LYS A 196 -0.79 -4.96 3.35
C LYS A 196 0.63 -4.43 3.27
N ILE A 197 0.78 -3.26 2.66
CA ILE A 197 2.03 -2.54 2.50
C ILE A 197 1.87 -1.20 3.20
N ALA A 198 2.64 -0.95 4.26
CA ALA A 198 2.52 0.30 5.00
C ALA A 198 3.83 0.74 5.65
N ASN A 199 3.99 2.06 5.77
CA ASN A 199 5.04 2.63 6.63
C ASN A 199 4.65 2.57 8.11
N SER A 200 5.57 2.97 9.00
CA SER A 200 5.36 3.00 10.45
C SER A 200 5.19 4.41 11.02
N ASN A 201 4.53 5.32 10.28
CA ASN A 201 4.35 6.70 10.72
C ASN A 201 3.24 6.84 11.79
N ASN A 202 3.54 7.53 12.90
CA ASN A 202 2.59 7.77 13.98
C ASN A 202 1.47 8.77 13.63
N ALA A 203 1.64 9.60 12.59
CA ALA A 203 0.58 10.49 12.10
C ALA A 203 -0.53 9.72 11.37
N GLY A 204 -0.30 8.44 11.10
CA GLY A 204 -1.12 7.55 10.30
C GLY A 204 -0.18 6.64 9.53
N PRO A 205 -0.18 5.33 9.76
CA PRO A 205 0.53 4.43 8.85
C PRO A 205 -0.12 4.52 7.47
N PHE A 206 0.67 4.87 6.46
CA PHE A 206 0.22 5.09 5.07
C PHE A 206 0.71 3.98 4.15
N GLY A 207 -0.09 3.68 3.14
CA GLY A 207 0.25 2.74 2.08
C GLY A 207 -1.00 2.19 1.42
N GLY A 208 -1.21 0.88 1.47
CA GLY A 208 -2.38 0.24 0.89
C GLY A 208 -2.44 -1.26 1.14
N VAL A 209 -3.57 -1.85 0.77
CA VAL A 209 -3.71 -3.30 0.64
C VAL A 209 -3.91 -3.62 -0.83
N ILE A 210 -3.13 -4.54 -1.37
CA ILE A 210 -3.30 -5.06 -2.73
C ILE A 210 -3.87 -6.48 -2.69
N ALA A 211 -4.56 -6.90 -3.74
CA ALA A 211 -4.89 -8.30 -3.99
C ALA A 211 -3.93 -8.87 -5.03
N PHE A 212 -3.49 -10.11 -4.83
CA PHE A 212 -2.66 -10.85 -5.78
C PHE A 212 -3.01 -12.33 -5.76
N GLN A 213 -2.69 -13.04 -6.82
CA GLN A 213 -3.04 -14.45 -7.01
C GLN A 213 -1.78 -15.27 -7.23
N MET A 214 -1.73 -16.49 -6.69
CA MET A 214 -0.62 -17.42 -6.97
C MET A 214 -0.77 -18.00 -8.38
N ALA A 215 0.24 -17.77 -9.21
CA ALA A 215 0.32 -18.27 -10.57
C ALA A 215 0.33 -19.81 -10.60
N GLY A 216 -0.22 -20.41 -11.65
CA GLY A 216 -0.21 -21.87 -11.85
C GLY A 216 -1.27 -22.65 -11.06
N THR A 217 -2.05 -22.01 -10.18
CA THR A 217 -3.28 -22.60 -9.65
C THR A 217 -4.45 -22.24 -10.55
N ALA A 218 -4.65 -23.01 -11.62
CA ALA A 218 -5.70 -22.77 -12.60
C ALA A 218 -7.06 -22.53 -11.90
N ALA A 219 -7.70 -21.40 -12.22
CA ALA A 219 -9.12 -21.22 -11.96
C ALA A 219 -9.83 -22.42 -12.59
N GLY A 220 -10.48 -23.24 -11.75
CA GLY A 220 -11.28 -24.36 -12.23
C GLY A 220 -12.36 -23.80 -13.14
N ASN A 221 -12.12 -23.87 -14.45
CA ASN A 221 -13.10 -23.60 -15.48
C ASN A 221 -14.21 -24.63 -15.30
N THR A 222 -15.21 -24.30 -14.49
CA THR A 222 -16.42 -25.09 -14.39
C THR A 222 -17.24 -24.72 -15.62
N THR A 223 -16.90 -25.37 -16.74
CA THR A 223 -17.82 -25.48 -17.86
C THR A 223 -19.05 -26.23 -17.34
N ALA A 224 -20.17 -25.53 -17.25
CA ALA A 224 -21.49 -26.14 -17.20
C ALA A 224 -22.18 -25.85 -18.53
#